data_AF-A0AAV1LAR9-F1
#
_entry.id   AF-A0AAV1LAR9-F1
#
_cell.length_a   1.000
_cell.length_b   1.000
_cell.length_c   1.000
_cell.angle_alpha   90.00
_cell.angle_beta   90.00
_cell.angle_gamma   90.00
#
_symmetry.space_group_name_H-M   'P 1'
#
loop_
_entity.id
_entity.type
_entity.pdbx_description
1 polymer ?
#
loop_
_entity_poly.entity_id
_entity_poly.type
_entity_poly.pdbx_seq_one_letter_code
_entity_poly.pdbx_strand_id
1 'polypeptide(L)'
;MPRRGETGFDKLYKIRLLLDQINQRCQNNARNTRSQSIDESVLKFKGRSALKQYMPLKPVKRGYKIWARADSKTGYLFHFQVYTGKGDNVETGLGSSVVKTLAQPLIDEGCSAHISFDNFF
;
A
#
# COMPACT_ATOMS: atom_id res chain seq x y z
N MET A 1 -12.19 15.86 -14.54
CA MET A 1 -11.38 14.73 -14.05
C MET A 1 -11.03 13.87 -15.24
N PRO A 2 -9.76 13.46 -15.38
CA PRO A 2 -9.35 12.61 -16.49
C PRO A 2 -10.22 11.36 -16.55
N ARG A 3 -10.56 10.92 -17.76
CA ARG A 3 -11.31 9.68 -17.99
C ARG A 3 -10.36 8.49 -17.98
N ARG A 4 -10.91 7.27 -17.89
CA ARG A 4 -10.10 6.05 -18.00
C ARG A 4 -9.34 6.07 -19.33
N GLY A 5 -8.02 5.91 -19.28
CA GLY A 5 -7.12 5.97 -20.44
C GLY A 5 -6.52 7.35 -20.71
N GLU A 6 -6.94 8.39 -19.99
CA GLU A 6 -6.30 9.72 -20.05
C GLU A 6 -5.19 9.82 -19.00
N THR A 7 -4.13 10.57 -19.33
CA THR A 7 -3.04 10.87 -18.40
C THR A 7 -3.59 11.51 -17.12
N GLY A 8 -3.16 11.01 -15.96
CA GLY A 8 -3.62 11.49 -14.65
C GLY A 8 -4.94 10.88 -14.19
N PHE A 9 -5.48 9.85 -14.86
CA PHE A 9 -6.62 9.09 -14.36
C PHE A 9 -6.27 8.35 -13.06
N ASP A 10 -6.96 8.71 -11.97
CA ASP A 10 -6.85 8.02 -10.69
C ASP A 10 -8.19 7.38 -10.29
N LYS A 11 -8.22 6.05 -10.18
CA LYS A 11 -9.41 5.30 -9.72
C LYS A 11 -9.84 5.69 -8.29
N LEU A 12 -8.92 6.26 -7.50
CA LEU A 12 -9.14 6.66 -6.12
C LEU A 12 -9.34 8.17 -5.95
N TYR A 13 -9.48 8.95 -7.02
CA TYR A 13 -9.47 10.42 -6.95
C TYR A 13 -10.41 10.99 -5.87
N LYS A 14 -11.58 10.38 -5.64
CA LYS A 14 -12.59 10.84 -4.67
C LYS A 14 -12.08 10.81 -3.24
N ILE A 15 -11.17 9.88 -2.94
CA ILE A 15 -10.63 9.64 -1.60
C ILE A 15 -9.13 9.88 -1.53
N ARG A 16 -8.47 10.22 -2.65
CA ARG A 16 -7.01 10.40 -2.74
C ARG A 16 -6.49 11.33 -1.65
N LEU A 17 -7.09 12.51 -1.53
CA LEU A 17 -6.72 13.49 -0.52
C LEU A 17 -6.78 12.92 0.90
N LEU A 18 -7.82 12.15 1.22
CA LEU A 18 -7.98 11.53 2.53
C LEU A 18 -6.92 10.44 2.77
N LEU A 19 -6.65 9.60 1.77
CA LEU A 19 -5.62 8.56 1.86
C LEU A 19 -4.23 9.17 2.10
N ASP A 20 -3.91 10.24 1.38
CA ASP A 20 -2.62 10.93 1.51
C ASP A 20 -2.49 11.57 2.90
N GLN A 21 -3.56 12.17 3.43
CA GLN A 21 -3.59 12.70 4.80
C GLN A 21 -3.40 11.59 5.86
N ILE A 22 -4.05 10.44 5.70
CA ILE A 22 -3.89 9.32 6.64
C ILE A 22 -2.43 8.82 6.60
N ASN A 23 -1.87 8.62 5.41
CA ASN A 23 -0.49 8.19 5.25
C ASN A 23 0.50 9.19 5.86
N GLN A 24 0.27 10.49 5.69
CA GLN A 24 1.11 11.51 6.31
C GLN A 24 1.02 11.47 7.85
N ARG A 25 -0.19 11.30 8.41
CA ARG A 25 -0.39 11.20 9.86
C ARG A 25 0.24 9.94 10.44
N CYS A 26 0.10 8.81 9.77
CA CYS A 26 0.74 7.55 10.16
C CYS A 26 2.26 7.71 10.29
N GLN A 27 2.90 8.36 9.32
CA GLN A 27 4.34 8.60 9.34
C GLN A 27 4.76 9.57 10.44
N ASN A 28 4.03 10.66 10.65
CA ASN A 28 4.41 11.71 11.60
C ASN A 28 4.15 11.35 13.07
N ASN A 29 3.25 10.39 13.34
CA ASN A 29 2.81 10.08 14.71
C ASN A 29 3.62 8.95 15.37
N ALA A 30 4.55 8.31 14.66
CA ALA A 30 5.42 7.29 15.23
C ALA A 30 6.83 7.41 14.64
N ARG A 31 7.83 7.12 15.47
CA ARG A 31 9.22 7.06 14.99
C ARG A 31 9.45 5.75 14.25
N ASN A 32 10.11 5.82 13.10
CA ASN A 32 10.57 4.64 12.40
C ASN A 32 11.46 3.77 13.30
N THR A 33 11.24 2.47 13.26
CA THR A 33 12.00 1.47 14.02
C THR A 33 12.97 0.73 13.10
N ARG A 34 13.92 0.00 13.72
CA ARG A 34 14.94 -0.75 12.98
C ARG A 34 14.42 -2.01 12.27
N SER A 35 13.24 -2.52 12.60
CA SER A 35 12.69 -3.73 11.98
C SER A 35 11.25 -3.49 11.60
N GLN A 36 10.98 -3.61 10.30
CA GLN A 36 9.67 -3.34 9.72
C GLN A 36 9.36 -4.43 8.69
N SER A 37 8.08 -4.60 8.38
CA SER A 37 7.63 -5.56 7.38
C SER A 37 6.76 -4.90 6.31
N ILE A 38 6.89 -5.38 5.08
CA ILE A 38 6.00 -5.04 3.98
C ILE A 38 5.22 -6.30 3.59
N ASP A 39 3.90 -6.21 3.61
CA ASP A 39 3.00 -7.30 3.24
C ASP A 39 1.65 -6.74 2.78
N GLU A 40 0.73 -7.64 2.46
CA GLU A 40 -0.60 -7.41 1.97
C GLU A 40 -1.64 -7.56 3.07
N SER A 41 -2.55 -6.60 3.13
CA SER A 41 -3.74 -6.67 3.97
C SER A 41 -5.02 -6.50 3.15
N VAL A 42 -6.15 -6.94 3.73
CA VAL A 42 -7.47 -6.90 3.09
C VAL A 42 -8.45 -6.12 3.94
N LEU A 43 -8.92 -5.00 3.42
CA LEU A 43 -10.00 -4.22 4.02
C LEU A 43 -11.34 -4.81 3.58
N LYS A 44 -12.04 -5.45 4.52
CA LYS A 44 -13.32 -6.14 4.27
C LYS A 44 -14.34 -5.21 3.61
N PHE A 45 -14.83 -5.60 2.44
CA PHE A 45 -15.87 -4.86 1.73
C PHE A 45 -16.83 -5.81 1.01
N LYS A 46 -18.13 -5.69 1.29
CA LYS A 46 -19.17 -6.58 0.73
C LYS A 46 -19.88 -6.00 -0.51
N GLY A 47 -19.80 -4.70 -0.75
CA GLY A 47 -20.50 -4.03 -1.84
C GLY A 47 -19.94 -4.33 -3.24
N ARG A 48 -20.57 -3.74 -4.26
CA ARG A 48 -20.09 -3.78 -5.65
C ARG A 48 -19.00 -2.71 -5.83
N SER A 49 -17.80 -3.14 -6.22
CA SER A 49 -16.69 -2.25 -6.54
C SER A 49 -15.73 -2.96 -7.49
N ALA A 50 -15.23 -2.23 -8.48
CA ALA A 50 -14.25 -2.73 -9.43
C ALA A 50 -12.85 -2.95 -8.81
N LEU A 51 -12.58 -2.36 -7.65
CA LEU A 51 -11.30 -2.49 -6.93
C LEU A 51 -11.28 -3.66 -5.94
N LYS A 52 -12.41 -4.35 -5.77
CA LYS A 52 -12.52 -5.47 -4.85
C LYS A 52 -11.71 -6.65 -5.39
N GLN A 53 -10.84 -7.21 -4.55
CA GLN A 53 -10.03 -8.38 -4.83
C GLN A 53 -10.54 -9.60 -4.06
N TYR A 54 -10.31 -10.78 -4.63
CA TYR A 54 -10.53 -12.06 -3.96
C TYR A 54 -9.18 -12.68 -3.58
N MET A 55 -8.95 -12.87 -2.29
CA MET A 55 -7.72 -13.47 -1.75
C MET A 55 -8.10 -14.75 -0.98
N PRO A 56 -8.11 -15.93 -1.62
CA PRO A 56 -8.69 -17.15 -1.05
C PRO A 56 -8.01 -17.63 0.23
N LEU A 57 -6.72 -17.31 0.38
CA LEU A 57 -5.87 -17.75 1.50
C LEU A 57 -5.91 -16.81 2.71
N LYS A 58 -6.55 -15.63 2.62
CA LYS A 58 -6.69 -14.71 3.77
C LYS A 58 -8.03 -14.98 4.48
N PRO A 59 -8.13 -14.78 5.82
CA PRO A 59 -9.39 -14.94 6.55
C PRO A 59 -10.52 -14.07 6.00
N VAL A 60 -10.20 -12.83 5.63
CA VAL A 60 -11.09 -11.96 4.86
C VAL A 60 -10.82 -12.18 3.38
N LYS A 61 -11.66 -13.00 2.74
CA LYS A 61 -11.43 -13.39 1.35
C LYS A 61 -11.79 -12.33 0.32
N ARG A 62 -12.65 -11.36 0.64
CA ARG A 62 -13.14 -10.34 -0.31
C ARG A 62 -13.08 -8.95 0.30
N GLY A 63 -12.38 -8.04 -0.37
CA GLY A 63 -12.18 -6.68 0.12
C GLY A 63 -11.28 -5.85 -0.78
N TYR A 64 -10.88 -4.68 -0.30
CA TYR A 64 -9.82 -3.89 -0.94
C TYR A 64 -8.47 -4.42 -0.49
N LYS A 65 -7.64 -4.85 -1.44
CA LYS A 65 -6.25 -5.22 -1.17
C LYS A 65 -5.45 -3.94 -0.95
N ILE A 66 -4.63 -3.92 0.09
CA ILE A 66 -3.64 -2.87 0.33
C ILE A 66 -2.26 -3.49 0.52
N TRP A 67 -1.23 -2.78 0.06
CA TRP A 67 0.15 -2.99 0.47
C TRP A 67 0.41 -2.16 1.72
N ALA A 68 1.05 -2.72 2.73
CA ALA A 68 1.24 -2.07 4.02
C ALA A 68 2.67 -2.26 4.52
N ARG A 69 3.31 -1.16 4.93
CA ARG A 69 4.55 -1.15 5.72
C ARG A 69 4.19 -0.94 7.19
N ALA A 70 4.55 -1.89 8.03
CA ALA A 70 4.25 -1.84 9.46
C ALA A 70 5.49 -2.15 10.31
N ASP A 71 5.47 -1.70 11.56
CA ASP A 71 6.47 -2.04 12.56
C ASP A 71 6.38 -3.52 12.94
N SER A 72 7.52 -4.23 12.94
CA SER A 72 7.55 -5.67 13.22
C SER A 72 7.21 -6.03 14.67
N LYS A 73 7.36 -5.10 15.62
CA LYS A 73 7.18 -5.36 17.06
C LYS A 73 5.79 -4.99 17.56
N THR A 74 5.28 -3.84 17.12
CA THR A 74 4.04 -3.22 17.61
C THR A 74 2.88 -3.37 16.63
N GLY A 75 3.16 -3.72 15.36
CA GLY A 75 2.16 -3.75 14.30
C GLY A 75 1.68 -2.37 13.87
N TYR A 76 2.36 -1.28 14.29
CA TYR A 76 2.00 0.07 13.90
C TYR A 76 2.14 0.26 12.38
N LEU A 77 1.09 0.78 11.74
CA LEU A 77 1.08 1.04 10.30
C LEU A 77 1.76 2.37 9.97
N PHE A 78 2.89 2.31 9.27
CA PHE A 78 3.61 3.50 8.84
C PHE A 78 3.10 4.04 7.51
N HIS A 79 2.90 3.16 6.52
CA HIS A 79 2.56 3.59 5.16
C HIS A 79 1.75 2.49 4.46
N PHE A 80 0.75 2.86 3.66
CA PHE A 80 0.02 1.89 2.85
C PHE A 80 -0.35 2.43 1.47
N GLN A 81 -0.59 1.50 0.54
CA GLN A 81 -1.05 1.79 -0.81
C GLN A 81 -2.21 0.87 -1.17
N VAL A 82 -3.31 1.45 -1.65
CA VAL A 82 -4.46 0.67 -2.12
C VAL A 82 -4.16 0.10 -3.51
N TYR A 83 -4.32 -1.21 -3.68
CA TYR A 83 -4.14 -1.87 -4.96
C TYR A 83 -5.31 -1.54 -5.90
N THR A 84 -5.01 -0.93 -7.05
CA THR A 84 -6.02 -0.46 -8.00
C THR A 84 -6.17 -1.34 -9.25
N GLY A 85 -5.58 -2.54 -9.24
CA GLY A 85 -5.50 -3.45 -10.38
C GLY A 85 -4.27 -3.17 -11.26
N LYS A 86 -4.24 -3.79 -12.44
CA LYS A 86 -3.19 -3.55 -13.44
C LYS A 86 -3.28 -2.10 -13.96
N GLY A 87 -2.16 -1.38 -13.95
CA GLY A 87 -2.01 -0.08 -14.62
C GLY A 87 -1.88 -0.23 -16.13
N ASP A 88 -1.84 0.89 -16.86
CA ASP A 88 -1.72 0.91 -18.32
C ASP A 88 -0.30 0.55 -18.80
N ASN A 89 0.71 0.69 -17.92
CA ASN A 89 2.07 0.26 -18.18
C ASN A 89 2.27 -1.20 -17.73
N VAL A 90 3.01 -1.97 -18.53
CA VAL A 90 3.50 -3.29 -18.11
C VAL A 90 4.51 -3.08 -16.98
N GLU A 91 4.05 -3.19 -15.74
CA GLU A 91 4.93 -3.15 -14.58
C GLU A 91 5.74 -4.45 -14.53
N THR A 92 6.96 -4.42 -15.06
CA THR A 92 7.99 -5.41 -14.71
C THR A 92 8.43 -5.15 -13.27
N GLY A 93 8.26 -6.15 -12.39
CA GLY A 93 8.71 -6.05 -10.99
C GLY A 93 7.76 -5.31 -10.05
N LEU A 94 6.46 -5.65 -10.06
CA LEU A 94 5.46 -5.10 -9.13
C LEU A 94 5.91 -5.19 -7.67
N GLY A 95 6.42 -6.34 -7.22
CA GLY A 95 6.94 -6.54 -5.86
C GLY A 95 8.00 -5.52 -5.47
N SER A 96 9.06 -5.43 -6.27
CA SER A 96 10.14 -4.45 -6.11
C SER A 96 9.65 -3.00 -6.13
N SER A 97 8.70 -2.65 -7.02
CA SER A 97 8.11 -1.31 -7.09
C SER A 97 7.40 -0.95 -5.78
N VAL A 98 6.56 -1.86 -5.27
CA VAL A 98 5.85 -1.67 -4.00
C VAL A 98 6.83 -1.51 -2.84
N VAL A 99 7.86 -2.35 -2.75
CA VAL A 99 8.88 -2.26 -1.70
C VAL A 99 9.58 -0.90 -1.74
N LYS A 100 10.04 -0.47 -2.92
CA LYS A 100 10.70 0.83 -3.10
C LYS A 100 9.79 1.99 -2.72
N THR A 101 8.55 2.00 -3.20
CA THR A 101 7.58 3.06 -2.89
C THR A 101 7.28 3.14 -1.39
N LEU A 102 7.04 2.01 -0.73
CA LEU A 102 6.70 2.01 0.69
C LEU A 102 7.91 2.31 1.59
N ALA A 103 9.12 1.97 1.16
CA ALA A 103 10.37 2.24 1.85
C ALA A 103 10.93 3.66 1.61
N GLN A 104 10.49 4.36 0.56
CA GLN A 104 11.01 5.69 0.20
C GLN A 104 11.10 6.67 1.38
N PRO A 105 10.08 6.79 2.27
CA PRO A 105 10.17 7.71 3.40
C PRO A 105 11.31 7.40 4.38
N LEU A 106 11.72 6.12 4.49
CA LEU A 106 12.86 5.74 5.33
C LEU A 106 14.17 6.27 4.75
N ILE A 107 14.29 6.23 3.42
CA ILE A 107 15.46 6.72 2.69
C ILE A 107 15.55 8.24 2.83
N ASP A 108 14.42 8.93 2.64
CA ASP A 108 14.33 10.39 2.74
C ASP A 108 14.70 10.90 4.14
N GLU A 109 14.37 10.13 5.19
CA GLU A 109 14.71 10.41 6.59
C GLU A 109 16.12 9.93 6.99
N GLY A 110 16.86 9.25 6.12
CA GLY A 110 18.16 8.65 6.44
C GLY A 110 18.08 7.51 7.48
N CYS A 111 16.93 6.84 7.59
CA CYS A 111 16.70 5.77 8.56
C CYS A 111 17.27 4.44 8.06
N SER A 112 18.19 3.85 8.82
CA SER A 112 18.64 2.47 8.59
C SER A 112 17.69 1.47 9.26
N ALA A 113 16.81 0.85 8.46
CA ALA A 113 15.87 -0.17 8.90
C ALA A 113 16.02 -1.46 8.08
N HIS A 114 15.82 -2.61 8.73
CA HIS A 114 15.67 -3.90 8.09
C HIS A 114 14.20 -4.08 7.70
N ILE A 115 13.96 -4.28 6.39
CA ILE A 115 12.63 -4.53 5.86
C ILE A 115 12.50 -6.01 5.51
N SER A 116 11.53 -6.69 6.13
CA SER A 116 11.17 -8.07 5.81
C SER A 116 9.93 -8.11 4.91
N PHE A 117 9.93 -8.99 3.92
CA PHE A 117 8.80 -9.23 3.01
C PHE A 117 8.81 -10.69 2.58
N ASP A 118 7.69 -11.18 2.05
CA ASP A 118 7.57 -12.56 1.58
C ASP A 118 8.03 -12.74 0.12
N ASN A 119 7.90 -13.96 -0.40
CA ASN A 119 8.36 -14.33 -1.74
C ASN A 119 7.63 -13.62 -2.89
N PHE A 120 6.52 -12.92 -2.63
CA PHE A 120 5.84 -12.16 -3.66
C PHE A 120 6.65 -10.92 -4.08
N PHE A 121 7.42 -10.34 -3.16
CA PHE A 121 8.04 -9.03 -3.32
C PHE A 121 9.43 -9.05 -3.96
#